data_AF-A0A2G5BDZ8-F1
#
_entry.id   AF-A0A2G5BDZ8-F1
#
_cell.length_a   1.000
_cell.length_b   1.000
_cell.length_c   1.000
_cell.angle_alpha   90.00
_cell.angle_beta   90.00
_cell.angle_gamma   90.00
#
_symmetry.space_group_name_H-M   'P 1'
#
loop_
_entity.id
_entity.type
_entity.pdbx_description
1 polymer ?
#
loop_
_entity_poly.entity_id
_entity_poly.type
_entity_poly.pdbx_seq_one_letter_code
_entity_poly.pdbx_strand_id
1 'polypeptide(L)'
;MFIRLNRICTEPVVPASDLNGGIHDDSLSNLAVYNVVPTGSYGGLIQVVDHAPSLFNIYTQHEVTMGTTNENSGLSGGLPLEKWPSDIINMVYDSIAQTIPPDLLYKQLIQTAQSSSDLYLITRNMVRSIGMASIAGYVLGLGDRHLDNLLVKLQSAQLVQIDFNVCYDFGGISNIPEQVPFRLT
;
A
#
# COMPACT_ATOMS: atom_id res chain seq x y z
N MET A 1 13.48 11.44 -12.16
CA MET A 1 12.71 12.32 -13.07
C MET A 1 12.02 13.37 -12.20
N PHE A 2 12.40 14.64 -12.31
CA PHE A 2 12.03 15.71 -11.37
C PHE A 2 10.54 16.06 -11.48
N ILE A 3 9.81 15.98 -10.37
CA ILE A 3 8.47 16.55 -10.23
C ILE A 3 8.63 17.94 -9.61
N ARG A 4 8.45 18.98 -10.42
CA ARG A 4 8.35 20.37 -9.94
C ARG A 4 6.90 20.63 -9.54
N LEU A 5 6.66 20.74 -8.24
CA LEU A 5 5.37 21.04 -7.63
C LEU A 5 4.90 22.44 -8.03
N ASN A 6 3.80 22.53 -8.77
CA ASN A 6 2.87 23.64 -8.66
C ASN A 6 1.56 23.07 -8.12
N ARG A 7 1.25 23.39 -6.85
CA ARG A 7 -0.05 23.12 -6.22
C ARG A 7 -1.14 23.70 -7.13
N ILE A 8 -1.95 22.82 -7.71
CA ILE A 8 -3.31 23.19 -8.10
C ILE A 8 -4.20 22.54 -7.06
N CYS A 9 -4.59 23.32 -6.06
CA CYS A 9 -5.68 22.95 -5.16
C CYS A 9 -6.96 22.97 -6.01
N THR A 10 -7.42 21.82 -6.47
CA THR A 10 -8.82 21.68 -6.90
C THR A 10 -9.61 21.21 -5.69
N GLU A 11 -10.67 21.95 -5.34
CA GLU A 11 -11.58 21.61 -4.27
C GLU A 11 -12.11 20.16 -4.39
N PRO A 12 -12.45 19.50 -3.27
CA PRO A 12 -13.05 18.18 -3.32
C PRO A 12 -14.35 18.27 -4.12
N VAL A 13 -14.46 17.43 -5.16
CA VAL A 13 -15.75 17.18 -5.81
C VAL A 13 -16.65 16.58 -4.74
N VAL A 14 -17.56 17.40 -4.21
CA VAL A 14 -18.64 16.97 -3.33
C VAL A 14 -19.43 15.91 -4.09
N PRO A 15 -19.52 14.65 -3.62
CA PRO A 15 -20.44 13.71 -4.23
C PRO A 15 -21.84 14.28 -4.03
N ALA A 16 -22.59 14.41 -5.12
CA ALA A 16 -23.94 14.94 -5.11
C ALA A 16 -24.78 14.22 -4.05
N SER A 17 -25.03 14.90 -2.93
CA SER A 17 -26.14 14.55 -2.05
C SER A 17 -27.40 14.96 -2.80
N ASP A 18 -28.27 14.01 -3.13
CA ASP A 18 -29.66 14.07 -2.65
C ASP A 18 -30.55 12.91 -3.11
N LEU A 19 -31.32 12.40 -2.13
CA LEU A 19 -32.68 11.90 -2.25
C LEU A 19 -32.90 10.60 -3.06
N ASN A 20 -32.72 9.45 -2.40
CA ASN A 20 -33.72 8.38 -2.34
C ASN A 20 -33.22 7.22 -1.47
N GLY A 21 -34.08 6.73 -0.55
CA GLY A 21 -33.81 5.61 0.34
C GLY A 21 -33.75 4.25 -0.38
N GLY A 22 -32.83 4.11 -1.33
CA GLY A 22 -32.44 2.85 -1.93
C GLY A 22 -31.18 2.35 -1.24
N ILE A 23 -31.19 1.08 -0.82
CA ILE A 23 -29.97 0.35 -0.45
C ILE A 23 -29.13 0.24 -1.72
N HIS A 24 -28.31 1.25 -2.00
CA HIS A 24 -27.25 1.12 -2.99
C HIS A 24 -26.21 0.20 -2.39
N ASP A 25 -26.16 -1.02 -2.90
CA ASP A 25 -25.05 -1.93 -2.67
C ASP A 25 -23.81 -1.32 -3.31
N ASP A 26 -23.11 -0.52 -2.51
CA ASP A 26 -21.89 0.23 -2.83
C ASP A 26 -20.71 -0.74 -2.93
N SER A 27 -20.86 -1.82 -3.68
CA SER A 27 -19.89 -2.92 -3.80
C SER A 27 -18.55 -2.46 -4.42
N LEU A 28 -18.54 -1.31 -5.10
CA LEU A 28 -17.35 -0.62 -5.60
C LEU A 28 -16.71 0.36 -4.59
N SER A 29 -17.36 0.66 -3.46
CA SER A 29 -16.93 1.70 -2.49
C SER A 29 -15.61 1.44 -1.77
N ASN A 30 -15.06 0.22 -1.85
CA ASN A 30 -13.88 -0.17 -1.07
C ASN A 30 -12.59 -0.26 -1.89
N LEU A 31 -12.63 -0.11 -3.22
CA LEU A 31 -11.43 0.05 -4.03
C LEU A 31 -11.05 1.52 -4.07
N ALA A 32 -9.85 1.86 -3.62
CA ALA A 32 -9.39 3.24 -3.73
C ALA A 32 -9.04 3.59 -5.18
N VAL A 33 -9.62 4.68 -5.67
CA VAL A 33 -9.37 5.21 -7.01
C VAL A 33 -8.78 6.61 -6.93
N TYR A 34 -8.00 6.97 -7.95
CA TYR A 34 -7.44 8.29 -8.12
C TYR A 34 -7.42 8.64 -9.61
N ASN A 35 -7.54 9.93 -9.92
CA ASN A 35 -7.66 10.40 -11.28
C ASN A 35 -6.29 10.46 -11.99
N VAL A 36 -6.29 10.09 -13.26
CA VAL A 36 -5.16 10.23 -14.17
C VAL A 36 -5.65 10.98 -15.40
N VAL A 37 -5.05 12.14 -15.69
CA VAL A 37 -5.41 12.99 -16.83
C VAL A 37 -4.24 13.04 -17.80
N PRO A 38 -4.29 12.31 -18.93
CA PRO A 38 -3.26 12.42 -19.96
C PRO A 38 -3.32 13.81 -20.60
N THR A 39 -2.17 14.48 -20.72
CA THR A 39 -2.06 15.81 -21.36
C THR A 39 -1.37 15.75 -22.72
N GLY A 40 -0.79 14.59 -23.07
CA GLY A 40 -0.18 14.31 -24.36
C GLY A 40 0.38 12.88 -24.40
N SER A 41 1.17 12.56 -25.43
CA SER A 41 1.70 11.21 -25.65
C SER A 41 2.76 10.77 -24.62
N TYR A 42 3.38 11.71 -23.90
CA TYR A 42 4.49 11.45 -22.97
C TYR A 42 4.27 12.06 -21.58
N GLY A 43 3.06 12.54 -21.30
CA GLY A 43 2.81 13.28 -20.08
C GLY A 43 1.34 13.28 -19.66
N GLY A 44 1.14 13.50 -18.37
CA GLY A 44 -0.16 13.58 -17.75
C GLY A 44 -0.05 14.10 -16.33
N LEU A 45 -1.20 14.32 -15.71
CA LEU A 45 -1.35 14.65 -14.31
C LEU A 45 -1.91 13.45 -13.57
N ILE A 46 -1.36 13.19 -12.39
CA ILE A 46 -1.85 12.14 -11.49
C ILE A 46 -2.34 12.83 -10.23
N GLN A 47 -3.54 12.46 -9.79
CA GLN A 47 -4.10 12.96 -8.54
C GLN A 47 -3.24 12.50 -7.36
N VAL A 48 -2.86 13.45 -6.52
CA VAL A 48 -2.26 13.15 -5.21
C VAL A 48 -3.36 12.69 -4.28
N VAL A 49 -3.14 11.55 -3.62
CA VAL A 49 -4.05 11.03 -2.62
C VAL A 49 -3.69 11.61 -1.26
N ASP A 50 -4.54 12.49 -0.74
CA ASP A 50 -4.30 13.12 0.55
C ASP A 50 -4.43 12.13 1.71
N HIS A 51 -3.62 12.35 2.75
CA HIS A 51 -3.66 11.61 4.02
C HIS A 51 -3.50 10.08 3.90
N ALA A 52 -2.78 9.62 2.88
CA ALA A 52 -2.50 8.20 2.67
C ALA A 52 -0.98 7.91 2.80
N PRO A 53 -0.45 7.70 4.02
CA PRO A 53 0.93 7.25 4.19
C PRO A 53 1.16 5.90 3.51
N SER A 54 2.36 5.70 2.96
CA SER A 54 2.82 4.38 2.54
C SER A 54 3.02 3.47 3.75
N LEU A 55 2.90 2.15 3.55
CA LEU A 55 3.23 1.18 4.60
C LEU A 55 4.68 1.32 5.05
N PHE A 56 5.58 1.72 4.15
CA PHE A 56 6.98 1.99 4.48
C PHE A 56 7.14 3.18 5.43
N ASN A 57 6.34 4.24 5.24
CA ASN A 57 6.32 5.37 6.17
C ASN A 57 5.83 4.94 7.56
N ILE A 58 4.80 4.10 7.63
CA ILE A 58 4.29 3.55 8.91
C ILE A 58 5.39 2.74 9.61
N TYR A 59 6.10 1.88 8.86
CA TYR A 59 7.23 1.11 9.38
C TYR A 59 8.37 2.02 9.89
N THR A 60 8.81 2.97 9.07
CA THR A 60 9.92 3.86 9.44
C THR A 60 9.59 4.72 10.66
N GLN A 61 8.34 5.17 10.79
CA GLN A 61 7.87 5.89 11.98
C GLN A 61 7.90 5.02 13.24
N HIS A 62 7.57 3.73 13.12
CA HIS A 62 7.67 2.78 14.22
C HIS A 62 9.12 2.60 14.68
N GLU A 63 10.06 2.40 13.75
CA GLU A 63 11.48 2.28 14.06
C GLU A 63 12.02 3.50 14.79
N VAL A 64 11.69 4.71 14.32
CA VAL A 64 12.06 5.97 14.98
C VAL A 64 11.48 6.06 16.39
N THR A 65 10.23 5.63 16.58
CA THR A 65 9.55 5.65 17.88
C THR A 65 10.17 4.67 18.87
N MET A 66 10.63 3.52 18.41
CA MET A 66 11.29 2.50 19.22
C MET A 66 12.75 2.85 19.57
N GLY A 67 13.28 3.94 18.99
CA GLY A 67 14.67 4.36 19.21
C GLY A 67 15.69 3.41 18.57
N THR A 68 15.25 2.54 17.66
CA THR A 68 16.13 1.68 16.88
C THR A 68 16.80 2.56 15.81
N THR A 69 18.03 3.00 16.08
CA THR A 69 18.83 3.62 15.04
C THR A 69 19.19 2.53 14.04
N ASN A 70 18.63 2.61 12.83
CA ASN A 70 19.12 1.88 11.68
C ASN A 70 20.56 2.36 11.40
N GLU A 71 21.54 1.80 12.10
CA GLU A 71 22.78 1.50 11.41
C GLU A 71 22.36 0.58 10.29
N ASN A 72 22.55 1.02 9.04
CA ASN A 72 22.40 0.16 7.88
C ASN A 72 23.43 -0.97 7.98
N SER A 73 23.20 -1.92 8.89
CA SER A 73 23.69 -3.29 8.79
C SER A 73 22.87 -3.97 7.69
N GLY A 74 22.84 -3.34 6.51
CA GLY A 74 22.71 -4.11 5.29
C GLY A 74 23.72 -5.24 5.41
N LEU A 75 23.34 -6.42 4.96
CA LEU A 75 24.20 -7.59 4.83
C LEU A 75 25.33 -7.25 3.85
N SER A 76 26.20 -6.33 4.27
CA SER A 76 27.15 -5.56 3.48
C SER A 76 28.43 -6.37 3.49
N GLY A 77 28.44 -7.42 2.68
CA GLY A 77 29.58 -8.32 2.56
C GLY A 77 29.24 -9.73 2.03
N GLY A 78 27.97 -10.06 1.81
CA GLY A 78 27.56 -11.38 1.33
C GLY A 78 27.50 -11.52 -0.20
N LEU A 79 27.43 -12.77 -0.66
CA LEU A 79 27.09 -13.14 -2.04
C LEU A 79 25.79 -12.44 -2.51
N PRO A 80 25.54 -12.27 -3.81
CA PRO A 80 24.23 -11.81 -4.31
C PRO A 80 23.11 -12.71 -3.76
N LEU A 81 21.97 -12.14 -3.36
CA LEU A 81 20.83 -12.86 -2.74
C LEU A 81 20.38 -14.08 -3.56
N GLU A 82 20.48 -13.99 -4.89
CA GLU A 82 20.16 -15.07 -5.84
C GLU A 82 20.96 -16.37 -5.58
N LYS A 83 22.16 -16.26 -5.00
CA LYS A 83 23.05 -17.39 -4.71
C LYS A 83 22.93 -17.89 -3.26
N TRP A 84 22.03 -17.33 -2.46
CA TRP A 84 21.90 -17.72 -1.06
C TRP A 84 21.17 -19.06 -0.94
N PRO A 85 21.64 -19.99 -0.09
CA PRO A 85 20.89 -21.19 0.26
C PRO A 85 19.53 -20.82 0.89
N SER A 86 18.48 -21.56 0.53
CA SER A 86 17.12 -21.33 1.03
C SER A 86 17.01 -21.35 2.56
N ASP A 87 17.80 -22.19 3.23
CA ASP A 87 17.81 -22.27 4.69
C ASP A 87 18.28 -20.96 5.35
N ILE A 88 19.28 -20.30 4.74
CA ILE A 88 19.79 -19.01 5.24
C ILE A 88 18.76 -17.91 4.98
N ILE A 89 18.11 -17.92 3.80
CA ILE A 89 17.06 -16.95 3.48
C ILE A 89 15.92 -17.04 4.49
N ASN A 90 15.43 -18.25 4.78
CA ASN A 90 14.36 -18.46 5.76
C ASN A 90 14.77 -18.03 7.17
N MET A 91 16.00 -18.37 7.59
CA MET A 91 16.51 -17.96 8.91
C MET A 91 16.59 -16.43 9.04
N VAL A 92 17.11 -15.75 8.02
CA VAL A 92 17.18 -14.28 8.01
C VAL A 92 15.80 -13.67 7.97
N TYR A 93 14.90 -14.19 7.14
CA TYR A 93 13.50 -13.77 7.10
C TYR A 93 12.85 -13.87 8.49
N ASP A 94 12.96 -15.02 9.16
CA ASP A 94 12.38 -15.23 10.48
C ASP A 94 12.95 -14.26 11.52
N SER A 95 14.26 -13.98 11.46
CA SER A 95 14.90 -13.02 12.38
C SER A 95 14.38 -11.59 12.21
N ILE A 96 14.17 -11.16 10.96
CA ILE A 96 13.65 -9.84 10.63
C ILE A 96 12.16 -9.77 10.95
N ALA A 97 11.39 -10.80 10.59
CA ALA A 97 9.95 -10.86 10.83
C ALA A 97 9.62 -10.79 12.34
N GLN A 98 10.46 -11.36 13.20
CA GLN A 98 10.30 -11.27 14.65
C GLN A 98 10.61 -9.89 15.24
N THR A 99 11.36 -9.05 14.50
CA THR A 99 11.72 -7.70 14.95
C THR A 99 10.53 -6.74 14.85
N ILE A 100 9.66 -6.96 13.87
CA ILE A 100 8.53 -6.07 13.57
C ILE A 100 7.27 -6.60 14.27
N PRO A 101 6.55 -5.78 15.05
CA PRO A 101 5.31 -6.23 15.67
C PRO A 101 4.23 -6.51 14.60
N PRO A 102 3.55 -7.67 14.64
CA PRO A 102 2.58 -8.07 13.61
C PRO A 102 1.32 -7.21 13.61
N ASP A 103 1.07 -6.48 14.70
CA ASP A 103 -0.10 -5.62 14.89
C ASP A 103 0.18 -4.15 14.56
N LEU A 104 1.30 -3.82 13.93
CA LEU A 104 1.70 -2.44 13.66
C LEU A 104 0.62 -1.64 12.91
N LEU A 105 0.12 -2.19 11.80
CA LEU A 105 -0.93 -1.54 11.02
C LEU A 105 -2.24 -1.45 11.81
N TYR A 106 -2.58 -2.51 12.54
CA TYR A 106 -3.79 -2.54 13.37
C TYR A 106 -3.75 -1.48 14.49
N LYS A 107 -2.60 -1.28 15.12
CA LYS A 107 -2.38 -0.21 16.12
C LYS A 107 -2.63 1.18 15.53
N GLN A 108 -2.18 1.43 14.30
CA GLN A 108 -2.46 2.70 13.61
C GLN A 108 -3.96 2.88 13.33
N LEU A 109 -4.66 1.82 12.94
CA LEU A 109 -6.11 1.87 12.71
C LEU A 109 -6.92 2.04 14.01
N ILE A 110 -6.47 1.49 15.13
CA ILE A 110 -7.13 1.72 16.43
C ILE A 110 -7.00 3.18 16.85
N GLN A 111 -5.84 3.80 16.60
CA GLN A 111 -5.60 5.21 16.96
C GLN A 111 -6.53 6.18 16.22
N THR A 112 -7.08 5.79 15.06
CA THR A 112 -8.06 6.61 14.33
C THR A 112 -9.50 6.36 14.74
N ALA A 113 -9.81 5.24 15.41
CA ALA A 113 -11.15 4.91 15.84
C ALA A 113 -11.58 5.75 17.08
N GLN A 114 -12.77 6.34 17.03
CA GLN A 114 -13.33 7.10 18.15
C GLN A 114 -14.20 6.25 19.08
N SER A 115 -14.73 5.14 18.56
CA SER A 115 -15.58 4.20 19.29
C SER A 115 -15.33 2.76 18.85
N SER A 116 -15.81 1.78 19.64
CA SER A 116 -15.72 0.36 19.28
C SER A 116 -16.51 0.03 18.01
N SER A 117 -17.60 0.73 17.74
CA SER A 117 -18.33 0.61 16.47
C SER A 117 -17.51 1.11 15.28
N ASP A 118 -16.78 2.22 15.44
CA ASP A 118 -15.92 2.75 14.38
C ASP A 118 -14.77 1.80 14.09
N LEU A 119 -14.17 1.22 15.13
CA LEU A 119 -13.11 0.21 14.99
C LEU A 119 -13.59 -1.00 14.18
N TYR A 120 -14.81 -1.48 14.44
CA TYR A 120 -15.42 -2.56 13.66
C TYR A 120 -15.59 -2.17 12.19
N LEU A 121 -16.07 -0.96 11.90
CA LEU A 121 -16.26 -0.47 10.54
C LEU A 121 -14.92 -0.28 9.80
N ILE A 122 -13.93 0.34 10.44
CA ILE A 122 -12.57 0.53 9.93
C ILE A 122 -11.93 -0.83 9.60
N THR A 123 -12.01 -1.80 10.52
CA THR A 123 -11.45 -3.15 10.29
C THR A 123 -12.15 -3.86 9.14
N ARG A 124 -13.49 -3.78 9.08
CA ARG A 124 -14.30 -4.36 8.00
C ARG A 124 -13.97 -3.74 6.65
N ASN A 125 -13.78 -2.43 6.59
CA ASN A 125 -13.41 -1.71 5.37
C ASN A 125 -12.00 -2.09 4.91
N MET A 126 -11.04 -2.17 5.84
CA MET A 126 -9.67 -2.58 5.54
C MET A 126 -9.61 -3.98 4.91
N VAL A 127 -10.27 -4.96 5.54
CA VAL A 127 -10.30 -6.35 5.03
C VAL A 127 -10.89 -6.41 3.62
N ARG A 128 -11.97 -5.65 3.37
CA ARG A 128 -12.57 -5.57 2.03
C ARG A 128 -11.67 -4.90 1.02
N SER A 129 -11.06 -3.78 1.39
CA SER A 129 -10.19 -3.02 0.50
C SER A 129 -8.96 -3.85 0.10
N ILE A 130 -8.32 -4.52 1.06
CA ILE A 130 -7.22 -5.46 0.79
C ILE A 130 -7.69 -6.59 -0.13
N GLY A 131 -8.84 -7.21 0.15
CA GLY A 131 -9.36 -8.31 -0.67
C GLY A 131 -9.63 -7.89 -2.11
N MET A 132 -10.26 -6.74 -2.31
CA MET A 132 -10.55 -6.19 -3.64
C MET A 132 -9.28 -5.81 -4.39
N ALA A 133 -8.35 -5.10 -3.74
CA ALA A 133 -7.08 -4.73 -4.34
C ALA A 133 -6.23 -5.95 -4.72
N SER A 134 -6.23 -6.99 -3.87
CA SER A 134 -5.50 -8.24 -4.13
C SER A 134 -6.06 -9.00 -5.34
N ILE A 135 -7.39 -9.11 -5.45
CA ILE A 135 -8.04 -9.74 -6.60
C ILE A 135 -7.78 -8.92 -7.87
N ALA A 136 -7.92 -7.59 -7.81
CA ALA A 136 -7.67 -6.71 -8.94
C ALA A 136 -6.20 -6.79 -9.41
N GLY A 137 -5.25 -6.75 -8.49
CA GLY A 137 -3.82 -6.89 -8.78
C GLY A 137 -3.48 -8.25 -9.37
N TYR A 138 -4.09 -9.33 -8.87
CA TYR A 138 -3.90 -10.66 -9.44
C TYR A 138 -4.42 -10.77 -10.88
N VAL A 139 -5.64 -10.31 -11.13
CA VAL A 139 -6.24 -10.35 -12.49
C VAL A 139 -5.47 -9.48 -13.47
N LEU A 140 -4.91 -8.36 -13.01
CA LEU A 140 -4.08 -7.47 -13.83
C LEU A 140 -2.66 -8.00 -14.06
N GLY A 141 -2.19 -8.97 -13.26
CA GLY A 141 -0.78 -9.39 -13.25
C GLY A 141 0.14 -8.29 -12.73
N LEU A 142 -0.28 -7.57 -11.69
CA LEU A 142 0.43 -6.42 -11.11
C LEU A 142 1.58 -6.89 -10.21
N GLY A 143 2.80 -6.49 -10.53
CA GLY A 143 4.02 -6.69 -9.76
C GLY A 143 4.49 -5.41 -9.03
N ASP A 144 5.71 -5.45 -8.50
CA ASP A 144 6.40 -4.33 -7.83
C ASP A 144 5.68 -3.77 -6.59
N ARG A 145 5.22 -4.69 -5.73
CA ARG A 145 4.35 -4.41 -4.58
C ARG A 145 5.13 -4.16 -3.30
N HIS A 146 6.15 -3.30 -3.40
CA HIS A 146 6.91 -2.87 -2.24
C HIS A 146 6.11 -1.93 -1.34
N LEU A 147 6.56 -1.75 -0.11
CA LEU A 147 5.81 -1.01 0.92
C LEU A 147 5.60 0.48 0.58
N ASP A 148 6.39 1.06 -0.33
CA ASP A 148 6.16 2.43 -0.84
C ASP A 148 4.99 2.54 -1.85
N ASN A 149 4.65 1.45 -2.56
CA ASN A 149 3.56 1.44 -3.54
C ASN A 149 2.21 1.05 -2.92
N LEU A 150 2.21 0.70 -1.64
CA LEU A 150 1.02 0.36 -0.87
C LEU A 150 0.77 1.48 0.15
N LEU A 151 -0.23 2.30 -0.12
CA LEU A 151 -0.65 3.41 0.72
C LEU A 151 -1.93 3.04 1.47
N VAL A 152 -2.11 3.58 2.67
CA VAL A 152 -3.31 3.33 3.48
C VAL A 152 -3.94 4.65 3.90
N LYS A 153 -5.20 4.87 3.53
CA LYS A 153 -6.00 5.99 4.07
C LYS A 153 -6.46 5.63 5.48
N LEU A 154 -5.81 6.19 6.50
CA LEU A 154 -6.06 5.81 7.90
C LEU A 154 -7.48 6.14 8.39
N GLN A 155 -8.15 7.14 7.80
CA GLN A 155 -9.51 7.53 8.18
C GLN A 155 -10.58 6.61 7.56
N SER A 156 -10.41 6.24 6.29
CA SER A 156 -11.38 5.38 5.57
C SER A 156 -11.03 3.91 5.59
N ALA A 157 -9.82 3.56 6.05
CA ALA A 157 -9.26 2.21 6.05
C ALA A 157 -9.21 1.58 4.65
N GLN A 158 -8.87 2.40 3.65
CA GLN A 158 -8.76 1.95 2.26
C GLN A 158 -7.28 1.76 1.88
N LEU A 159 -6.99 0.63 1.24
CA LEU A 159 -5.71 0.38 0.60
C LEU A 159 -5.69 1.05 -0.76
N VAL A 160 -4.69 1.88 -0.98
CA VAL A 160 -4.42 2.59 -2.24
C VAL A 160 -3.15 1.98 -2.82
N GLN A 161 -3.29 1.24 -3.91
CA GLN A 161 -2.15 0.75 -4.65
C GLN A 161 -1.78 1.76 -5.73
N ILE A 162 -0.51 2.15 -5.78
CA ILE A 162 0.05 3.05 -6.78
C ILE A 162 1.14 2.33 -7.58
N ASP A 163 1.62 3.00 -8.62
CA ASP A 163 2.62 2.49 -9.56
C ASP A 163 2.18 1.21 -10.29
N PHE A 164 1.63 1.42 -11.48
CA PHE A 164 1.17 0.36 -12.37
C PHE A 164 2.15 0.13 -13.54
N ASN A 165 3.42 0.54 -13.39
CA ASN A 165 4.41 0.39 -14.46
C ASN A 165 4.76 -1.09 -14.73
N VAL A 166 4.59 -1.97 -13.73
CA VAL A 166 4.83 -3.42 -13.83
C VAL A 166 3.49 -4.18 -13.76
N CYS A 167 2.72 -4.15 -14.84
CA CYS A 167 1.47 -4.93 -14.99
C CYS A 167 1.61 -6.04 -16.02
N TYR A 168 0.61 -6.91 -16.18
CA TYR A 168 0.55 -7.97 -17.19
C TYR A 168 1.67 -9.02 -17.06
N ASP A 169 1.96 -9.42 -15.82
CA ASP A 169 2.93 -10.46 -15.46
C ASP A 169 4.40 -10.12 -15.80
N PHE A 170 4.70 -8.87 -16.13
CA PHE A 170 6.07 -8.40 -16.35
C PHE A 170 6.96 -8.50 -15.10
N GLY A 171 6.38 -8.63 -13.90
CA GLY A 171 7.11 -8.90 -12.67
C GLY A 171 7.87 -10.24 -12.67
N GLY A 172 7.43 -11.20 -13.50
CA GLY A 172 8.12 -12.48 -13.68
C GLY A 172 9.40 -12.40 -14.54
N ILE A 173 9.67 -11.27 -15.18
CA ILE A 173 10.82 -11.05 -16.08
C ILE A 173 12.01 -10.42 -15.33
N SER A 174 11.84 -10.04 -14.06
CA SER A 174 12.91 -9.50 -13.22
C SER A 174 13.99 -10.55 -12.89
N ASN A 175 15.21 -10.09 -12.58
CA ASN A 175 16.33 -10.96 -12.15
C ASN A 175 15.97 -11.83 -10.93
N ILE A 176 15.08 -11.33 -10.07
CA ILE A 176 14.47 -12.10 -8.98
C ILE A 176 12.97 -12.01 -9.19
N PRO A 177 12.31 -13.06 -9.71
CA PRO A 177 10.90 -12.99 -10.07
C PRO A 177 10.01 -12.95 -8.81
N GLU A 178 9.04 -12.05 -8.81
CA GLU A 178 8.00 -12.02 -7.79
C GLU A 178 7.00 -13.15 -8.07
N GLN A 179 7.09 -14.25 -7.31
CA GLN A 179 6.23 -15.44 -7.53
C GLN A 179 4.88 -15.38 -6.82
N VAL A 180 4.72 -14.47 -5.86
CA VAL A 180 3.47 -14.34 -5.10
C VAL A 180 2.40 -13.63 -5.94
N PRO A 181 1.13 -14.05 -5.90
CA PRO A 181 0.06 -13.40 -6.68
C PRO A 181 -0.45 -12.10 -6.04
N PHE A 182 -0.28 -11.93 -4.73
CA PHE A 182 -0.62 -10.74 -3.95
C PHE A 182 0.11 -10.78 -2.59
N ARG A 183 0.12 -9.66 -1.87
CA ARG A 183 0.83 -9.52 -0.57
C ARG A 183 -0.15 -9.65 0.60
N LEU A 184 0.04 -10.67 1.45
CA LEU A 184 -0.68 -10.87 2.73
C LEU A 184 0.32 -10.95 3.90
N THR A 185 1.27 -10.03 3.94
CA THR A 185 2.33 -9.98 4.97
C THR A 185 1.95 -9.06 6.11
#